data_AF-A0A8J8CR92-F1
#
_entry.id   AF-A0A8J8CR92-F1
#
_cell.length_a   1.000
_cell.length_b   1.000
_cell.length_c   1.000
_cell.angle_alpha   90.00
_cell.angle_beta   90.00
_cell.angle_gamma   90.00
#
_symmetry.space_group_name_H-M   'P 1'
#
loop_
_entity.id
_entity.type
_entity.pdbx_description
1 polymer ?
#
loop_
_entity_poly.entity_id
_entity_poly.type
_entity_poly.pdbx_seq_one_letter_code
_entity_poly.pdbx_strand_id
1 'polypeptide(L)'
;MENKYYSCYKEIVNVDFNLNKYMIEHVMKTDTLITQLIKINNDILKEYIEALRKRLVTEVSNYTIDTNSINFEENSIELSYLNKDIKLKDLIINYLAKRIGLPENSKITSELIEFPNLLMFKTYHALSYYRVKALTDVLGKEEGLKLYTKVLNLFVKEWYKDEEINPNQTVRSRNERAVKNWCKYGVGNFTFTFIDNDQVIYRFDKCVTHETLIEFNDPDIAYASSCLIGDIEEWNKKDVIHLRRTQTLHHADFCDELYWDSRVHTTPPKQPTLEFTKNIEKKK
;
A
#
# COMPACT_ATOMS: atom_id res chain seq x y z
N MET A 1 -4.37 4.35 31.74
CA MET A 1 -4.21 4.44 30.28
C MET A 1 -2.96 5.24 29.99
N GLU A 2 -2.03 4.65 29.25
CA GLU A 2 -0.75 5.27 28.89
C GLU A 2 -0.89 5.92 27.51
N ASN A 3 -0.94 7.25 27.47
CA ASN A 3 -1.01 8.03 26.22
C ASN A 3 0.40 8.45 25.80
N LYS A 4 0.81 8.10 24.58
CA LYS A 4 2.09 8.52 24.00
C LYS A 4 1.91 9.11 22.61
N TYR A 5 2.46 10.31 22.42
CA TYR A 5 2.49 11.00 21.14
C TYR A 5 3.85 10.89 20.48
N TYR A 6 3.85 10.70 19.16
CA TYR A 6 5.03 10.62 18.31
C TYR A 6 4.87 11.55 17.10
N SER A 7 5.75 12.54 16.99
CA SER A 7 5.87 13.41 15.80
C SER A 7 6.93 12.87 14.87
N CYS A 8 6.62 11.75 14.21
CA CYS A 8 7.58 10.98 13.46
C CYS A 8 7.53 11.20 11.95
N TYR A 9 6.56 11.97 11.44
CA TYR A 9 6.49 12.30 10.03
C TYR A 9 7.69 13.16 9.61
N LYS A 10 8.36 12.76 8.53
CA LYS A 10 9.48 13.49 7.94
C LYS A 10 9.37 13.41 6.42
N GLU A 11 9.42 14.55 5.76
CA GLU A 11 9.35 14.61 4.29
C GLU A 11 10.61 14.01 3.64
N ILE A 12 11.76 14.19 4.31
CA ILE A 12 13.06 13.69 3.86
C ILE A 12 13.54 12.67 4.88
N VAL A 13 13.32 11.40 4.57
CA VAL A 13 13.99 10.25 5.19
C VAL A 13 14.56 9.45 4.06
N ASN A 14 15.87 9.27 4.08
CA ASN A 14 16.51 8.42 3.11
C ASN A 14 16.58 6.98 3.60
N VAL A 15 16.45 6.05 2.67
CA VAL A 15 16.52 4.61 2.91
C VAL A 15 17.41 3.95 1.86
N ASP A 16 18.03 2.84 2.24
CA ASP A 16 18.70 1.97 1.28
C ASP A 16 17.65 1.40 0.32
N PHE A 17 17.91 1.55 -0.97
CA PHE A 17 16.96 1.30 -2.02
C PHE A 17 17.63 0.53 -3.15
N ASN A 18 17.03 -0.60 -3.54
CA ASN A 18 17.45 -1.35 -4.72
C ASN A 18 16.46 -1.06 -5.85
N LEU A 19 16.92 -0.33 -6.85
CA LEU A 19 16.09 0.14 -7.94
C LEU A 19 15.56 -1.02 -8.81
N ASN A 20 16.41 -1.98 -9.16
CA ASN A 20 16.01 -3.16 -9.92
C ASN A 20 14.88 -3.94 -9.20
N LYS A 21 15.08 -4.23 -7.91
CA LYS A 21 14.09 -4.93 -7.08
C LYS A 21 12.77 -4.16 -7.00
N TYR A 22 12.83 -2.84 -6.80
CA TYR A 22 11.64 -2.00 -6.74
C TYR A 22 10.84 -2.04 -8.05
N MET A 23 11.49 -1.90 -9.20
CA MET A 23 10.83 -1.98 -10.51
C MET A 23 10.15 -3.33 -10.70
N ILE A 24 10.86 -4.41 -10.38
CA ILE A 24 10.38 -5.78 -10.49
C ILE A 24 9.15 -6.00 -9.60
N GLU A 25 9.20 -5.61 -8.32
CA GLU A 25 8.08 -5.75 -7.39
C GLU A 25 6.82 -5.03 -7.90
N HIS A 26 6.99 -3.87 -8.52
CA HIS A 26 5.87 -3.13 -9.10
C HIS A 26 5.29 -3.79 -10.34
N VAL A 27 6.15 -4.28 -11.24
CA VAL A 27 5.71 -5.04 -12.41
C VAL A 27 4.98 -6.30 -11.97
N MET A 28 5.51 -7.06 -11.01
CA MET A 28 4.85 -8.23 -10.41
C MET A 28 3.49 -7.88 -9.85
N LYS A 29 3.36 -6.82 -9.04
CA LYS A 29 2.07 -6.42 -8.47
C LYS A 29 1.03 -6.10 -9.55
N THR A 30 1.44 -5.50 -10.68
CA THR A 30 0.52 -5.30 -11.81
C THR A 30 0.17 -6.62 -12.49
N ASP A 31 1.15 -7.50 -12.72
CA ASP A 31 0.95 -8.83 -13.32
C ASP A 31 -0.03 -9.66 -12.49
N THR A 32 0.21 -9.76 -11.18
CA THR A 32 -0.67 -10.50 -10.26
C THR A 32 -2.07 -9.92 -10.29
N LEU A 33 -2.23 -8.59 -10.30
CA LEU A 33 -3.55 -7.95 -10.38
C LEU A 33 -4.28 -8.39 -11.65
N ILE A 34 -3.62 -8.29 -12.80
CA ILE A 34 -4.19 -8.70 -14.09
C ILE A 34 -4.58 -10.17 -14.06
N THR A 35 -3.73 -11.03 -13.51
CA THR A 35 -3.99 -12.47 -13.42
C THR A 35 -5.16 -12.80 -12.49
N GLN A 36 -5.33 -12.06 -11.39
CA GLN A 36 -6.53 -12.20 -10.56
C GLN A 36 -7.77 -11.67 -11.26
N LEU A 37 -7.66 -10.57 -12.04
CA LEU A 37 -8.78 -10.09 -12.86
C LEU A 37 -9.21 -11.12 -13.90
N ILE A 38 -8.27 -11.78 -14.60
CA ILE A 38 -8.58 -12.86 -15.55
C ILE A 38 -9.39 -13.97 -14.88
N LYS A 39 -9.04 -14.35 -13.63
CA LYS A 39 -9.76 -15.39 -12.88
C LYS A 39 -11.16 -14.95 -12.44
N ILE A 40 -11.34 -13.67 -12.08
CA ILE A 40 -12.60 -13.17 -11.52
C ILE A 40 -13.57 -12.71 -12.61
N ASN A 41 -13.08 -11.95 -13.59
CA ASN A 41 -13.86 -11.35 -14.66
C ASN A 41 -12.96 -11.02 -15.87
N ASN A 42 -12.81 -11.99 -16.77
CA ASN A 42 -11.99 -11.85 -17.97
C ASN A 42 -12.62 -10.92 -19.04
N ASP A 43 -13.94 -10.72 -19.00
CA ASP A 43 -14.66 -10.01 -20.07
C ASP A 43 -14.26 -8.54 -20.18
N ILE A 44 -13.80 -7.93 -19.08
CA ILE A 44 -13.37 -6.53 -19.03
C ILE A 44 -11.87 -6.33 -19.25
N LEU A 45 -11.12 -7.42 -19.45
CA LEU A 45 -9.66 -7.37 -19.38
C LEU A 45 -9.09 -6.41 -20.43
N LYS A 46 -9.60 -6.47 -21.66
CA LYS A 46 -9.10 -5.65 -22.77
C LYS A 46 -9.29 -4.17 -22.47
N GLU A 47 -10.48 -3.78 -22.06
CA GLU A 47 -10.88 -2.42 -21.70
C GLU A 47 -10.06 -1.91 -20.51
N TYR A 48 -9.83 -2.77 -19.50
CA TYR A 48 -8.99 -2.46 -18.34
C TYR A 48 -7.54 -2.16 -18.76
N ILE A 49 -6.95 -3.02 -19.59
CA ILE A 49 -5.57 -2.85 -20.08
C ILE A 49 -5.46 -1.58 -20.94
N GLU A 50 -6.44 -1.30 -21.80
CA GLU A 50 -6.48 -0.08 -22.60
C GLU A 50 -6.61 1.18 -21.73
N ALA A 51 -7.47 1.17 -20.71
CA ALA A 51 -7.63 2.26 -19.76
C ALA A 51 -6.33 2.52 -18.96
N LEU A 52 -5.69 1.47 -18.45
CA LEU A 52 -4.42 1.58 -17.73
C LEU A 52 -3.30 2.12 -18.64
N ARG A 53 -3.17 1.58 -19.86
CA ARG A 53 -2.18 2.06 -20.84
C ARG A 53 -2.38 3.53 -21.17
N LYS A 54 -3.61 3.97 -21.43
CA LYS A 54 -3.93 5.38 -21.74
C LYS A 54 -3.44 6.34 -20.66
N ARG A 55 -3.63 5.96 -19.39
CA ARG A 55 -3.17 6.72 -18.23
C ARG A 55 -1.65 6.78 -18.17
N LEU A 56 -0.99 5.62 -18.22
CA LEU A 56 0.47 5.56 -18.14
C LEU A 56 1.14 6.25 -19.35
N VAL A 57 0.58 6.17 -20.55
CA VAL A 57 1.08 6.92 -21.73
C VAL A 57 1.00 8.42 -21.51
N THR A 58 -0.08 8.92 -20.89
CA THR A 58 -0.23 10.35 -20.60
C THR A 58 0.84 10.82 -19.62
N GLU A 59 1.14 10.00 -18.61
CA GLU A 59 2.14 10.29 -17.59
C GLU A 59 3.57 10.18 -18.11
N VAL A 60 3.86 9.13 -18.88
CA VAL A 60 5.19 8.86 -19.43
C VAL A 60 5.50 9.83 -20.58
N SER A 61 4.54 10.09 -21.47
CA SER A 61 4.73 10.82 -22.72
C SER A 61 5.80 10.13 -23.60
N ASN A 62 6.86 10.86 -23.96
CA ASN A 62 8.00 10.38 -24.73
C ASN A 62 9.19 9.91 -23.87
N TYR A 63 9.04 9.87 -22.54
CA TYR A 63 10.11 9.46 -21.63
C TYR A 63 10.42 7.97 -21.79
N THR A 64 11.70 7.63 -21.89
CA THR A 64 12.16 6.24 -22.01
C THR A 64 13.46 5.99 -21.24
N ILE A 65 13.59 4.79 -20.68
CA ILE A 65 14.85 4.25 -20.14
C ILE A 65 15.18 2.90 -20.79
N ASP A 66 16.38 2.39 -20.53
CA ASP A 66 16.78 1.04 -20.97
C ASP A 66 16.07 -0.03 -20.13
N THR A 67 14.87 -0.45 -20.54
CA THR A 67 14.08 -1.45 -19.81
C THR A 67 14.70 -2.85 -19.82
N ASN A 68 15.60 -3.14 -20.76
CA ASN A 68 16.32 -4.42 -20.85
C ASN A 68 17.40 -4.56 -19.76
N SER A 69 17.80 -3.46 -19.13
CA SER A 69 18.74 -3.49 -18.00
C SER A 69 18.13 -4.09 -16.71
N ILE A 70 16.81 -4.29 -16.67
CA ILE A 70 16.11 -4.87 -15.51
C ILE A 70 16.17 -6.39 -15.59
N ASN A 71 16.81 -7.00 -14.59
CA ASN A 71 17.03 -8.44 -14.58
C ASN A 71 15.91 -9.19 -13.84
N PHE A 72 14.89 -9.63 -14.58
CA PHE A 72 13.82 -10.48 -14.06
C PHE A 72 14.27 -11.94 -13.84
N GLU A 73 15.24 -12.43 -14.61
CA GLU A 73 15.71 -13.83 -14.60
C GLU A 73 16.53 -14.15 -13.34
N GLU A 74 17.44 -13.26 -12.94
CA GLU A 74 18.22 -13.40 -11.70
C GLU A 74 17.33 -13.49 -10.46
N ASN A 75 16.11 -12.97 -10.53
CA ASN A 75 15.14 -13.03 -9.43
C ASN A 75 14.20 -14.24 -9.53
N SER A 76 14.35 -15.11 -10.54
CA SER A 76 13.48 -16.28 -10.77
C SER A 76 11.99 -15.95 -10.84
N ILE A 77 11.64 -14.76 -11.37
CA ILE A 77 10.26 -14.27 -11.42
C ILE A 77 9.65 -14.55 -12.78
N GLU A 78 8.64 -15.42 -12.79
CA GLU A 78 7.83 -15.68 -13.97
C GLU A 78 6.57 -14.79 -13.96
N LEU A 79 6.50 -13.83 -14.89
CA LEU A 79 5.32 -12.98 -15.07
C LEU A 79 4.32 -13.69 -15.99
N SER A 80 3.12 -13.93 -15.47
CA SER A 80 2.11 -14.77 -16.11
C SER A 80 1.43 -14.09 -17.32
N TYR A 81 1.26 -12.77 -17.27
CA TYR A 81 0.65 -11.96 -18.32
C TYR A 81 1.64 -11.00 -18.98
N LEU A 82 2.39 -10.22 -18.19
CA LEU A 82 3.24 -9.14 -18.67
C LEU A 82 4.47 -9.61 -19.48
N ASN A 83 4.85 -10.89 -19.41
CA ASN A 83 5.82 -11.47 -20.34
C ASN A 83 5.29 -11.55 -21.78
N LYS A 84 3.96 -11.60 -21.96
CA LYS A 84 3.30 -11.59 -23.28
C LYS A 84 2.96 -10.18 -23.73
N ASP A 85 2.81 -9.24 -22.79
CA ASP A 85 2.53 -7.84 -23.03
C ASP A 85 3.71 -6.93 -22.66
N ILE A 86 4.79 -7.05 -23.44
CA ILE A 86 6.03 -6.29 -23.24
C ILE A 86 5.78 -4.78 -23.28
N LYS A 87 4.84 -4.31 -24.11
CA LYS A 87 4.53 -2.88 -24.21
C LYS A 87 3.98 -2.32 -22.89
N LEU A 88 3.05 -3.02 -22.25
CA LEU A 88 2.56 -2.60 -20.94
C LEU A 88 3.64 -2.71 -19.87
N LYS A 89 4.45 -3.78 -19.90
CA LYS A 89 5.57 -3.97 -18.98
C LYS A 89 6.55 -2.78 -19.04
N ASP A 90 7.01 -2.43 -20.24
CA ASP A 90 7.93 -1.30 -20.47
C ASP A 90 7.31 0.03 -20.06
N LEU A 91 6.01 0.21 -20.33
CA LEU A 91 5.29 1.43 -19.95
C LEU A 91 5.21 1.60 -18.42
N ILE A 92 5.01 0.51 -17.67
CA ILE A 92 5.05 0.53 -16.20
C ILE A 92 6.45 0.91 -15.71
N ILE A 93 7.50 0.31 -16.28
CA ILE A 93 8.89 0.60 -15.92
C ILE A 93 9.23 2.07 -16.19
N ASN A 94 8.90 2.58 -17.37
CA ASN A 94 9.13 3.98 -17.73
C ASN A 94 8.35 4.93 -16.82
N TYR A 95 7.11 4.59 -16.45
CA TYR A 95 6.32 5.37 -15.51
C TYR A 95 6.99 5.47 -14.14
N LEU A 96 7.44 4.33 -13.59
CA LEU A 96 8.12 4.30 -12.30
C LEU A 96 9.42 5.09 -12.35
N ALA A 97 10.24 4.87 -13.38
CA ALA A 97 11.52 5.55 -13.58
C ALA A 97 11.36 7.08 -13.69
N LYS A 98 10.35 7.54 -14.44
CA LYS A 98 10.03 8.95 -14.56
C LYS A 98 9.61 9.55 -13.22
N ARG A 99 8.72 8.87 -12.49
CA ARG A 99 8.18 9.36 -11.20
C ARG A 99 9.25 9.47 -10.12
N ILE A 100 10.23 8.58 -10.09
CA ILE A 100 11.39 8.68 -9.17
C ILE A 100 12.49 9.62 -9.71
N GLY A 101 12.33 10.19 -10.90
CA GLY A 101 13.23 11.19 -11.46
C GLY A 101 14.52 10.64 -12.08
N LEU A 102 14.53 9.42 -12.60
CA LEU A 102 15.69 8.92 -13.34
C LEU A 102 15.89 9.71 -14.64
N PRO A 103 17.14 10.02 -15.05
CA PRO A 103 17.41 10.59 -16.36
C PRO A 103 16.91 9.69 -17.50
N GLU A 104 16.51 10.29 -18.62
CA GLU A 104 16.20 9.53 -19.84
C GLU A 104 17.40 8.67 -20.26
N ASN A 105 17.10 7.50 -20.83
CA ASN A 105 18.10 6.52 -21.28
C ASN A 105 19.00 5.95 -20.16
N SER A 106 18.64 6.16 -18.89
CA SER A 106 19.34 5.55 -17.76
C SER A 106 19.26 4.02 -17.81
N LYS A 107 20.30 3.39 -17.29
CA LYS A 107 20.32 1.95 -16.99
C LYS A 107 19.95 1.74 -15.54
N ILE A 108 19.17 0.70 -15.29
CA ILE A 108 18.81 0.25 -13.95
C ILE A 108 19.90 -0.69 -13.45
N THR A 109 20.43 -0.42 -12.27
CA THR A 109 21.41 -1.28 -11.60
C THR A 109 20.77 -2.00 -10.41
N SER A 110 21.39 -3.12 -10.01
CA SER A 110 21.02 -3.87 -8.80
C SER A 110 21.73 -3.34 -7.55
N GLU A 111 22.38 -2.17 -7.62
CA GLU A 111 23.12 -1.59 -6.49
C GLU A 111 22.16 -0.96 -5.48
N LEU A 112 22.59 -0.90 -4.21
CA LEU A 112 21.89 -0.14 -3.18
C LEU A 112 22.28 1.32 -3.30
N ILE A 113 21.26 2.18 -3.40
CA ILE A 113 21.42 3.63 -3.36
C ILE A 113 20.63 4.21 -2.21
N GLU A 114 21.07 5.35 -1.69
CA GLU A 114 20.32 6.10 -0.70
C GLU A 114 19.24 6.93 -1.41
N PHE A 115 17.97 6.75 -1.05
CA PHE A 115 16.86 7.37 -1.78
C PHE A 115 15.75 7.91 -0.86
N PRO A 116 15.08 9.05 -1.19
CA PRO A 116 13.99 9.59 -0.38
C PRO A 116 12.78 8.65 -0.31
N ASN A 117 12.48 8.17 0.90
CA ASN A 117 11.42 7.22 1.19
C ASN A 117 10.04 7.73 0.74
N LEU A 118 9.72 9.00 1.01
CA LEU A 118 8.43 9.58 0.60
C LEU A 118 8.24 9.56 -0.92
N LEU A 119 9.30 9.74 -1.70
CA LEU A 119 9.23 9.69 -3.17
C LEU A 119 8.99 8.25 -3.67
N MET A 120 9.57 7.25 -3.01
CA MET A 120 9.26 5.84 -3.28
C MET A 120 7.79 5.53 -3.01
N PHE A 121 7.26 5.98 -1.87
CA PHE A 121 5.86 5.79 -1.53
C PHE A 121 4.92 6.55 -2.48
N LYS A 122 5.26 7.77 -2.90
CA LYS A 122 4.51 8.54 -3.91
C LYS A 122 4.39 7.78 -5.21
N THR A 123 5.53 7.28 -5.70
CA THR A 123 5.56 6.47 -6.93
C THR A 123 4.76 5.17 -6.75
N TYR A 124 4.91 4.52 -5.60
CA TYR A 124 4.24 3.27 -5.28
C TYR A 124 2.72 3.40 -5.32
N HIS A 125 2.21 4.36 -4.54
CA HIS A 125 0.79 4.57 -4.38
C HIS A 125 0.16 5.18 -5.62
N ALA A 126 0.86 6.05 -6.35
CA ALA A 126 0.35 6.59 -7.61
C ALA A 126 0.10 5.50 -8.67
N LEU A 127 0.99 4.51 -8.81
CA LEU A 127 0.73 3.37 -9.70
C LEU A 127 -0.45 2.54 -9.21
N SER A 128 -0.56 2.32 -7.90
CA SER A 128 -1.72 1.63 -7.29
C SER A 128 -3.02 2.36 -7.60
N TYR A 129 -3.04 3.69 -7.46
CA TYR A 129 -4.16 4.54 -7.78
C TYR A 129 -4.60 4.37 -9.24
N TYR A 130 -3.66 4.36 -10.19
CA TYR A 130 -4.01 4.16 -11.60
C TYR A 130 -4.53 2.77 -11.94
N ARG A 131 -4.08 1.71 -11.24
CA ARG A 131 -4.67 0.37 -11.37
C ARG A 131 -6.13 0.36 -10.90
N VAL A 132 -6.43 0.97 -9.76
CA VAL A 132 -7.82 1.07 -9.27
C VAL A 132 -8.65 1.95 -10.21
N LYS A 133 -8.11 3.12 -10.60
CA LYS A 133 -8.81 4.08 -11.44
C LYS A 133 -9.19 3.48 -12.79
N ALA A 134 -8.31 2.70 -13.41
CA ALA A 134 -8.61 2.01 -14.67
C ALA A 134 -9.83 1.07 -14.54
N LEU A 135 -10.00 0.36 -13.43
CA LEU A 135 -11.21 -0.43 -13.18
C LEU A 135 -12.46 0.45 -13.07
N THR A 136 -12.36 1.58 -12.36
CA THR A 136 -13.50 2.50 -12.20
C THR A 136 -13.89 3.20 -13.51
N ASP A 137 -12.95 3.39 -14.43
CA ASP A 137 -13.24 3.99 -15.73
C ASP A 137 -14.02 3.02 -16.63
N VAL A 138 -13.74 1.72 -16.52
CA VAL A 138 -14.37 0.67 -17.33
C VAL A 138 -15.74 0.29 -16.79
N LEU A 139 -15.85 0.11 -15.47
CA LEU A 139 -17.05 -0.43 -14.83
C LEU A 139 -17.92 0.64 -14.14
N GLY A 140 -17.45 1.87 -14.04
CA GLY A 140 -17.97 2.84 -13.10
C GLY A 140 -17.40 2.65 -11.69
N LYS A 141 -17.55 3.69 -10.86
CA LYS A 141 -16.89 3.77 -9.54
C LYS A 141 -17.28 2.64 -8.59
N GLU A 142 -18.57 2.40 -8.41
CA GLU A 142 -19.09 1.40 -7.47
C GLU A 142 -18.64 -0.04 -7.85
N GLU A 143 -18.95 -0.47 -9.08
CA GLU A 143 -18.61 -1.83 -9.52
C GLU A 143 -17.09 -2.02 -9.70
N GLY A 144 -16.37 -0.98 -10.12
CA GLY A 144 -14.90 -1.01 -10.19
C GLY A 144 -14.25 -1.23 -8.82
N LEU A 145 -14.68 -0.50 -7.78
CA LEU A 145 -14.17 -0.67 -6.42
C LEU A 145 -14.56 -2.02 -5.81
N LYS A 146 -15.78 -2.48 -6.06
CA LYS A 146 -16.25 -3.80 -5.63
C LYS A 146 -15.44 -4.93 -6.26
N LEU A 147 -15.13 -4.84 -7.56
CA LEU A 147 -14.26 -5.81 -8.23
C LEU A 147 -12.83 -5.75 -7.67
N TYR A 148 -12.28 -4.55 -7.47
CA TYR A 148 -10.95 -4.38 -6.89
C TYR A 148 -10.85 -4.97 -5.48
N THR A 149 -11.89 -4.80 -4.66
CA THR A 149 -11.97 -5.43 -3.32
C THR A 149 -11.89 -6.95 -3.39
N LYS A 150 -12.56 -7.58 -4.37
CA LYS A 150 -12.45 -9.03 -4.60
C LYS A 150 -11.02 -9.44 -4.98
N VAL A 151 -10.33 -8.64 -5.80
CA VAL A 151 -8.92 -8.88 -6.15
C VAL A 151 -8.03 -8.79 -4.91
N LEU A 152 -8.20 -7.77 -4.06
CA LEU A 152 -7.43 -7.62 -2.82
C LEU A 152 -7.64 -8.82 -1.87
N ASN A 153 -8.85 -9.35 -1.76
CA ASN A 153 -9.12 -10.57 -0.98
C ASN A 153 -8.30 -11.76 -1.47
N LEU A 154 -8.08 -11.89 -2.78
CA LEU A 154 -7.22 -12.95 -3.34
C LEU A 154 -5.74 -12.70 -3.06
N PHE A 155 -5.27 -11.45 -3.15
CA PHE A 155 -3.90 -11.10 -2.78
C PHE A 155 -3.58 -11.44 -1.33
N VAL A 156 -4.44 -11.05 -0.40
CA VAL A 156 -4.23 -11.31 1.02
C VAL A 156 -4.23 -12.81 1.31
N LYS A 157 -5.12 -13.58 0.66
CA LYS A 157 -5.10 -15.05 0.74
C LYS A 157 -3.81 -15.66 0.23
N GLU A 158 -3.21 -15.11 -0.83
CA GLU A 158 -1.94 -15.58 -1.40
C GLU A 158 -0.75 -15.20 -0.52
N TRP A 159 -0.69 -13.98 0.02
CA TRP A 159 0.38 -13.54 0.92
C TRP A 159 0.49 -14.40 2.18
N TYR A 160 -0.64 -14.74 2.79
CA TYR A 160 -0.64 -15.57 3.98
C TYR A 160 -0.48 -17.08 3.71
N LYS A 161 -0.17 -17.54 2.49
CA LYS A 161 0.10 -18.98 2.27
C LYS A 161 1.36 -19.45 2.99
N ASP A 162 2.35 -18.57 3.09
CA ASP A 162 3.71 -18.94 3.51
C ASP A 162 4.17 -18.20 4.78
N GLU A 163 3.30 -17.41 5.43
CA GLU A 163 3.67 -16.61 6.61
C GLU A 163 3.52 -17.42 7.91
N GLU A 164 4.62 -17.62 8.62
CA GLU A 164 4.61 -18.21 9.96
C GLU A 164 4.14 -17.20 11.01
N ILE A 165 3.05 -17.53 11.71
CA ILE A 165 2.57 -16.74 12.84
C ILE A 165 3.57 -16.87 13.98
N ASN A 166 4.13 -15.75 14.45
CA ASN A 166 4.95 -15.75 15.66
C ASN A 166 4.03 -15.90 16.90
N PRO A 167 4.03 -17.07 17.58
CA PRO A 167 3.12 -17.32 18.69
C PRO A 167 3.44 -16.50 19.94
N ASN A 168 4.62 -15.86 20.01
CA ASN A 168 5.05 -15.07 21.17
C ASN A 168 4.87 -13.56 20.95
N GLN A 169 4.38 -13.14 19.80
CA GLN A 169 4.10 -11.72 19.55
C GLN A 169 2.90 -11.28 20.40
N THR A 170 3.01 -10.12 21.05
CA THR A 170 1.93 -9.48 21.82
C THR A 170 1.58 -8.14 21.18
N VAL A 171 0.44 -7.55 21.54
CA VAL A 171 0.10 -6.19 21.09
C VAL A 171 1.17 -5.18 21.50
N ARG A 172 1.69 -5.29 22.73
CA ARG A 172 2.76 -4.41 23.22
C ARG A 172 4.05 -4.54 22.40
N SER A 173 4.53 -5.76 22.16
CA SER A 173 5.77 -5.94 21.39
C SER A 173 5.62 -5.55 19.92
N ARG A 174 4.43 -5.78 19.33
CA ARG A 174 4.08 -5.26 17.99
C ARG A 174 4.07 -3.73 17.97
N ASN A 175 3.45 -3.07 18.96
CA ASN A 175 3.41 -1.61 19.09
C ASN A 175 4.81 -1.01 19.20
N GLU A 176 5.66 -1.53 20.09
CA GLU A 176 7.03 -1.02 20.26
C GLU A 176 7.86 -1.12 18.96
N ARG A 177 7.74 -2.25 18.26
CA ARG A 177 8.38 -2.44 16.94
C ARG A 177 7.81 -1.50 15.88
N ALA A 178 6.49 -1.33 15.84
CA ALA A 178 5.81 -0.45 14.90
C ALA A 178 6.24 1.01 15.09
N VAL A 179 6.19 1.51 16.33
CA VAL A 179 6.63 2.87 16.71
C VAL A 179 8.08 3.11 16.28
N LYS A 180 8.99 2.19 16.61
CA LYS A 180 10.41 2.30 16.22
C LYS A 180 10.56 2.40 14.70
N ASN A 181 9.87 1.54 13.95
CA ASN A 181 9.95 1.53 12.49
C ASN A 181 9.31 2.77 11.87
N TRP A 182 8.12 3.17 12.31
CA TRP A 182 7.45 4.37 11.81
C TRP A 182 8.28 5.63 12.04
N CYS A 183 8.95 5.74 13.19
CA CYS A 183 9.86 6.85 13.47
C CYS A 183 11.18 6.77 12.71
N LYS A 184 11.72 5.57 12.46
CA LYS A 184 12.88 5.37 11.58
C LYS A 184 12.58 5.82 10.15
N TYR A 185 11.40 5.48 9.62
CA TYR A 185 11.05 5.65 8.21
C TYR A 185 10.22 6.91 7.91
N GLY A 186 9.89 7.74 8.91
CA GLY A 186 9.16 8.97 8.67
C GLY A 186 7.66 8.80 8.44
N VAL A 187 7.06 7.70 8.92
CA VAL A 187 5.77 7.19 8.42
C VAL A 187 4.57 8.03 8.85
N GLY A 188 4.63 8.77 9.95
CA GLY A 188 3.48 9.56 10.39
C GLY A 188 3.60 10.24 11.74
N ASN A 189 2.62 11.10 12.03
CA ASN A 189 2.38 11.68 13.35
C ASN A 189 1.18 10.98 13.96
N PHE A 190 1.35 10.42 15.15
CA PHE A 190 0.31 9.63 15.77
C PHE A 190 0.38 9.67 17.31
N THR A 191 -0.77 9.48 17.92
CA THR A 191 -0.90 9.17 19.35
C THR A 191 -1.43 7.75 19.49
N PHE A 192 -0.98 7.00 20.48
CA PHE A 192 -1.65 5.76 20.85
C PHE A 192 -1.98 5.72 22.33
N THR A 193 -2.99 4.91 22.67
CA THR A 193 -3.27 4.48 24.03
C THR A 193 -3.56 3.00 24.07
N PHE A 194 -2.99 2.33 25.07
CA PHE A 194 -3.42 0.98 25.44
C PHE A 194 -4.79 1.08 26.14
N ILE A 195 -5.76 0.33 25.60
CA ILE A 195 -7.06 0.14 26.26
C ILE A 195 -6.87 -0.86 27.41
N ASP A 196 -6.10 -1.91 27.15
CA ASP A 196 -5.58 -2.87 28.13
C ASP A 196 -4.22 -3.45 27.64
N ASN A 197 -3.77 -4.59 28.18
CA ASN A 197 -2.49 -5.20 27.78
C ASN A 197 -2.48 -5.80 26.37
N ASP A 198 -3.66 -6.11 25.84
CA ASP A 198 -3.89 -6.89 24.63
C ASP A 198 -4.70 -6.10 23.59
N GLN A 199 -4.86 -4.79 23.81
CA GLN A 199 -5.54 -3.84 22.92
C GLN A 199 -4.86 -2.47 22.91
N VAL A 200 -4.65 -1.92 21.71
CA VAL A 200 -4.12 -0.56 21.52
C VAL A 200 -4.89 0.15 20.41
N ILE A 201 -5.26 1.41 20.65
CA ILE A 201 -5.87 2.28 19.64
C ILE A 201 -4.87 3.38 19.27
N TYR A 202 -4.70 3.59 17.97
CA TYR A 202 -3.92 4.68 17.41
C TYR A 202 -4.83 5.74 16.82
N ARG A 203 -4.38 6.98 16.93
CA ARG A 203 -4.90 8.14 16.20
C ARG A 203 -3.76 8.68 15.34
N PHE A 204 -3.88 8.59 14.02
CA PHE A 204 -2.94 9.23 13.10
C PHE A 204 -3.49 10.58 12.63
N ASP A 205 -2.73 11.64 12.86
CA ASP A 205 -2.98 12.98 12.32
C ASP A 205 -2.38 13.17 10.93
N LYS A 206 -1.31 12.44 10.65
CA LYS A 206 -0.57 12.51 9.39
C LYS A 206 0.05 11.15 9.12
N CYS A 207 -0.09 10.62 7.91
CA CYS A 207 0.58 9.37 7.52
C CYS A 207 1.13 9.47 6.10
N VAL A 208 2.26 8.81 5.84
CA VAL A 208 2.94 8.77 4.55
C VAL A 208 1.97 8.37 3.44
N THR A 209 1.12 7.37 3.71
CA THR A 209 0.14 6.85 2.78
C THR A 209 -0.86 7.91 2.30
N HIS A 210 -1.38 8.74 3.20
CA HIS A 210 -2.25 9.87 2.84
C HIS A 210 -1.49 10.93 2.05
N GLU A 211 -0.34 11.37 2.57
CA GLU A 211 0.47 12.43 1.97
C GLU A 211 0.98 12.09 0.56
N THR A 212 1.12 10.79 0.26
CA THR A 212 1.56 10.32 -1.05
C THR A 212 0.49 10.38 -2.13
N LEU A 213 -0.77 10.48 -1.72
CA LEU A 213 -1.92 10.49 -2.61
C LEU A 213 -2.73 11.79 -2.55
N ILE A 214 -2.31 12.75 -1.74
CA ILE A 214 -3.02 14.03 -1.56
C ILE A 214 -3.16 14.86 -2.85
N GLU A 215 -2.30 14.60 -3.86
CA GLU A 215 -2.39 15.24 -5.18
C GLU A 215 -3.53 14.69 -6.06
N PHE A 216 -4.08 13.53 -5.71
CA PHE A 216 -5.19 12.91 -6.44
C PHE A 216 -6.54 13.36 -5.89
N ASN A 217 -7.51 13.55 -6.79
CA ASN A 217 -8.79 14.19 -6.47
C ASN A 217 -9.94 13.22 -6.14
N ASP A 218 -9.69 11.90 -6.12
CA ASP A 218 -10.71 10.89 -5.79
C ASP A 218 -10.33 10.16 -4.50
N PRO A 219 -10.88 10.57 -3.34
CA PRO A 219 -10.49 10.01 -2.05
C PRO A 219 -10.86 8.53 -1.89
N ASP A 220 -11.94 8.06 -2.54
CA ASP A 220 -12.34 6.66 -2.50
C ASP A 220 -11.32 5.76 -3.22
N ILE A 221 -10.80 6.24 -4.36
CA ILE A 221 -9.76 5.52 -5.12
C ILE A 221 -8.43 5.60 -4.38
N ALA A 222 -8.10 6.74 -3.79
CA ALA A 222 -6.92 6.88 -2.94
C ALA A 222 -6.96 5.88 -1.78
N TYR A 223 -8.07 5.84 -1.05
CA TYR A 223 -8.32 4.87 0.02
C TYR A 223 -8.23 3.42 -0.47
N ALA A 224 -8.90 3.07 -1.58
CA ALA A 224 -8.84 1.73 -2.15
C ALA A 224 -7.41 1.32 -2.50
N SER A 225 -6.64 2.23 -3.11
CA SER A 225 -5.29 1.96 -3.58
C SER A 225 -4.24 1.76 -2.47
N SER A 226 -4.55 2.17 -1.24
CA SER A 226 -3.53 2.31 -0.19
C SER A 226 -3.92 1.77 1.19
N CYS A 227 -5.18 1.88 1.58
CA CYS A 227 -5.63 1.61 2.96
C CYS A 227 -6.60 0.42 3.04
N LEU A 228 -7.46 0.24 2.02
CA LEU A 228 -8.53 -0.75 1.99
C LEU A 228 -8.06 -2.18 2.31
N ILE A 229 -6.84 -2.55 1.90
CA ILE A 229 -6.32 -3.91 2.14
C ILE A 229 -6.32 -4.34 3.61
N GLY A 230 -6.11 -3.41 4.56
CA GLY A 230 -6.16 -3.74 5.98
C GLY A 230 -7.58 -3.72 6.57
N ASP A 231 -8.60 -3.34 5.78
CA ASP A 231 -10.01 -3.28 6.19
C ASP A 231 -10.82 -4.46 5.61
N ILE A 232 -10.22 -5.25 4.71
CA ILE A 232 -10.88 -6.46 4.21
C ILE A 232 -10.84 -7.57 5.26
N GLU A 233 -11.90 -8.39 5.30
CA GLU A 233 -12.05 -9.45 6.31
C GLU A 233 -10.88 -10.44 6.30
N GLU A 234 -10.39 -10.78 5.10
CA GLU A 234 -9.25 -11.66 4.86
C GLU A 234 -7.97 -11.23 5.59
N TRP A 235 -7.77 -9.92 5.82
CA TRP A 235 -6.56 -9.40 6.49
C TRP A 235 -6.39 -9.98 7.89
N ASN A 236 -7.48 -10.16 8.63
CA ASN A 236 -7.41 -10.64 9.99
C ASN A 236 -7.40 -12.18 10.09
N LYS A 237 -7.71 -12.93 9.02
CA LYS A 237 -8.00 -14.38 9.11
C LYS A 237 -6.83 -15.25 9.57
N LYS A 238 -5.59 -14.80 9.37
CA LYS A 238 -4.38 -15.57 9.69
C LYS A 238 -3.41 -14.82 10.63
N ASP A 239 -3.77 -13.65 11.14
CA ASP A 239 -2.97 -12.93 12.13
C ASP A 239 -3.58 -13.18 13.53
N VAL A 240 -2.74 -13.19 14.56
CA VAL A 240 -3.19 -13.22 15.96
C VAL A 240 -3.46 -11.82 16.49
N ILE A 241 -2.87 -10.79 15.87
CA ILE A 241 -3.18 -9.40 16.21
C ILE A 241 -3.99 -8.79 15.06
N HIS A 242 -5.29 -8.64 15.27
CA HIS A 242 -6.20 -8.11 14.28
C HIS A 242 -6.14 -6.58 14.21
N LEU A 243 -6.60 -6.01 13.10
CA LEU A 243 -6.77 -4.57 12.86
C LEU A 243 -8.24 -4.25 12.54
N ARG A 244 -8.72 -3.12 13.05
CA ARG A 244 -9.96 -2.47 12.58
C ARG A 244 -9.80 -0.95 12.56
N ARG A 245 -10.37 -0.34 11.54
CA ARG A 245 -10.54 1.10 11.40
C ARG A 245 -12.01 1.47 11.26
N THR A 246 -12.38 2.68 11.66
CA THR A 246 -13.70 3.25 11.35
C THR A 246 -13.61 4.39 10.36
N GLN A 247 -12.46 5.06 10.27
CA GLN A 247 -12.17 6.09 9.30
C GLN A 247 -10.67 6.15 8.98
N THR A 248 -10.35 6.80 7.86
CA THR A 248 -8.96 7.05 7.45
C THR A 248 -8.78 8.52 7.06
N LEU A 249 -7.52 8.97 7.00
CA LEU A 249 -7.17 10.33 6.61
C LEU A 249 -7.65 10.72 5.20
N HIS A 250 -7.97 9.75 4.33
CA HIS A 250 -8.55 10.04 3.00
C HIS A 250 -9.98 10.59 3.07
N HIS A 251 -10.71 10.34 4.16
CA HIS A 251 -12.12 10.70 4.31
C HIS A 251 -12.44 11.47 5.59
N ALA A 252 -11.46 11.70 6.46
CA ALA A 252 -11.66 12.30 7.78
C ALA A 252 -10.40 13.01 8.28
N ASP A 253 -10.55 13.79 9.36
CA ASP A 253 -9.46 14.58 9.95
C ASP A 253 -8.37 13.74 10.64
N PHE A 254 -8.62 12.44 10.88
CA PHE A 254 -7.67 11.50 11.46
C PHE A 254 -8.01 10.05 11.10
N CYS A 255 -7.03 9.16 11.12
CA CYS A 255 -7.23 7.70 11.03
C CYS A 255 -7.28 7.08 12.44
N ASP A 256 -8.17 6.12 12.67
CA ASP A 256 -8.28 5.39 13.94
C ASP A 256 -7.98 3.90 13.77
N GLU A 257 -6.84 3.42 14.29
CA GLU A 257 -6.45 2.01 14.12
C GLU A 257 -6.51 1.26 15.45
N LEU A 258 -7.49 0.39 15.62
CA LEU A 258 -7.57 -0.52 16.76
C LEU A 258 -6.87 -1.82 16.42
N TYR A 259 -5.89 -2.20 17.23
CA TYR A 259 -5.24 -3.49 17.19
C TYR A 259 -5.56 -4.29 18.46
N TRP A 260 -5.88 -5.57 18.32
CA TRP A 260 -6.15 -6.44 19.46
C TRP A 260 -5.66 -7.87 19.26
N ASP A 261 -5.31 -8.55 20.35
CA ASP A 261 -4.95 -9.97 20.34
C ASP A 261 -6.20 -10.85 20.31
N SER A 262 -6.39 -11.60 19.21
CA SER A 262 -7.54 -12.49 19.03
C SER A 262 -7.50 -13.75 19.90
N ARG A 263 -6.36 -14.07 20.52
CA ARG A 263 -6.21 -15.19 21.46
C ARG A 263 -6.76 -14.82 22.84
N VAL A 264 -6.72 -13.54 23.20
CA VAL A 264 -7.27 -13.00 24.45
C VAL A 264 -8.70 -12.49 24.24
N HIS A 265 -8.91 -11.70 23.19
CA HIS A 265 -10.22 -11.19 22.80
C HIS A 265 -10.77 -11.96 21.60
N THR A 266 -11.32 -13.15 21.89
CA THR A 266 -11.86 -14.07 20.88
C THR A 266 -13.07 -13.51 20.13
N THR A 267 -13.82 -12.61 20.77
CA THR A 267 -14.84 -11.79 20.10
C THR A 267 -14.23 -10.44 19.74
N PRO A 268 -14.42 -9.93 18.50
CA PRO A 268 -13.90 -8.63 18.12
C PRO A 268 -14.37 -7.53 19.09
N PRO A 269 -13.45 -6.79 19.73
CA PRO A 269 -13.83 -5.71 20.64
C PRO A 269 -14.57 -4.61 19.88
N LYS A 270 -15.34 -3.81 20.62
CA LYS A 270 -15.95 -2.61 20.06
C LYS A 270 -14.85 -1.58 19.83
N GLN A 271 -14.87 -0.92 18.67
CA GLN A 271 -14.01 0.24 18.44
C GLN A 271 -14.36 1.30 19.50
N PRO A 272 -13.37 1.94 20.15
CA PRO A 272 -13.62 3.18 20.88
C PRO A 272 -14.34 4.20 19.99
N THR A 273 -15.17 5.07 20.59
CA THR A 273 -15.91 6.07 19.81
C THR A 273 -14.94 7.04 19.13
N LEU A 274 -15.35 7.63 18.00
CA LEU A 274 -14.56 8.68 17.34
C LEU A 274 -14.30 9.86 18.27
N GLU A 275 -15.23 10.18 19.17
CA GLU A 275 -15.04 11.21 20.20
C GLU A 275 -13.98 10.83 21.23
N PHE A 276 -13.94 9.57 21.66
CA PHE A 276 -12.84 9.07 22.48
C PHE A 276 -11.51 9.21 21.72
N THR A 277 -11.43 8.69 20.49
CA THR A 277 -10.20 8.70 19.70
C THR A 277 -9.71 10.11 19.43
N LYS A 278 -10.61 11.02 19.04
CA LYS A 278 -10.31 12.45 18.83
C LYS A 278 -9.69 13.11 20.06
N ASN A 279 -10.06 12.65 21.26
CA ASN A 279 -9.59 13.17 22.54
C ASN A 279 -8.41 12.38 23.14
N ILE A 280 -7.85 11.38 22.44
CA ILE A 280 -6.56 10.79 22.81
C ILE A 280 -5.50 11.90 22.62
N GLU A 281 -5.18 12.57 23.73
CA GLU A 281 -4.48 13.86 23.78
C GLU A 281 -3.32 14.00 22.77
N LYS A 282 -3.34 15.09 21.98
CA LYS A 282 -2.10 15.77 21.59
C LYS A 282 -1.62 16.47 22.87
N LYS A 283 -0.68 15.90 23.62
CA LYS A 283 -0.02 16.70 24.66
C LYS A 283 0.58 17.93 23.97
N LYS A 284 0.05 19.11 24.31
CA LYS A 284 0.56 20.41 23.86
C LYS A 284 2.01 20.56 24.25
#